data_AF-A0A8H4SRL4-F1
#
_entry.id   AF-A0A8H4SRL4-F1
#
_cell.length_a   1.000
_cell.length_b   1.000
_cell.length_c   1.000
_cell.angle_alpha   90.00
_cell.angle_beta   90.00
_cell.angle_gamma   90.00
#
_symmetry.space_group_name_H-M   'P 1'
#
loop_
_entity.id
_entity.type
_entity.pdbx_description
1 polymer ?
#
loop_
_entity_poly.entity_id
_entity_poly.type
_entity_poly.pdbx_seq_one_letter_code
_entity_poly.pdbx_strand_id
1 'polypeptide(L)'
;MPSALSLSHYYSHLSYFPHALEILLHHVLDDAVDGPSRDESQNQAQQPLLPSVISFLQASLPADVYLDIVVQCTRKNEIRSWRTLFAHLPPPKDLFEQALKLRSLKTAAGYLLVLQALDDEED
;
A
#
# COMPACT_ATOMS: atom_id res chain seq x y z
N MET A 1 -0.26 4.16 17.75
CA MET A 1 1.04 4.19 17.07
C MET A 1 1.84 5.51 17.27
N PRO A 2 2.00 6.09 18.47
CA PRO A 2 2.74 7.35 18.61
C PRO A 2 4.23 7.19 18.30
N SER A 3 4.84 6.09 18.80
CA SER A 3 6.28 5.85 18.65
C SER A 3 6.71 5.65 17.19
N ALA A 4 5.90 4.94 16.39
CA ALA A 4 6.17 4.73 14.96
C ALA A 4 6.11 6.05 14.18
N LEU A 5 5.12 6.90 14.46
CA LEU A 5 4.99 8.22 13.83
C LEU A 5 6.17 9.12 14.19
N SER A 6 6.58 9.16 15.46
CA SER A 6 7.75 9.93 15.89
C SER A 6 9.03 9.51 15.16
N LEU A 7 9.24 8.20 15.00
CA LEU A 7 10.39 7.66 14.28
C LEU A 7 10.32 7.98 12.78
N SER A 8 9.13 7.85 12.18
CA SER A 8 8.89 8.21 10.78
C SER A 8 9.23 9.67 10.49
N HIS A 9 8.80 10.57 11.37
CA HIS A 9 9.05 12.00 11.24
C HIS A 9 10.54 12.31 11.37
N TYR A 10 11.24 11.67 12.32
CA TYR A 10 12.67 11.85 12.51
C TYR A 10 13.49 11.50 11.26
N TYR A 11 13.12 10.42 10.55
CA TYR A 11 13.83 9.95 9.37
C TYR A 11 13.27 10.48 8.03
N SER A 12 12.21 11.28 8.05
CA SER A 12 11.54 11.82 6.85
C SER A 12 12.43 12.64 5.91
N HIS A 13 13.55 13.18 6.43
CA HIS A 13 14.52 13.98 5.68
C HIS A 13 15.41 13.14 4.75
N LEU A 14 15.43 11.81 4.90
CA LEU A 14 16.24 10.92 4.08
C LEU A 14 15.60 10.73 2.71
N SER A 15 16.39 10.88 1.64
CA SER A 15 15.90 10.77 0.26
C SER A 15 15.30 9.40 -0.09
N TYR A 16 15.77 8.34 0.57
CA TYR A 16 15.31 6.96 0.39
C TYR A 16 14.17 6.56 1.33
N PHE A 17 13.72 7.47 2.22
CA PHE A 17 12.69 7.16 3.20
C PHE A 17 11.36 6.69 2.59
N PRO A 18 10.81 7.34 1.54
CA PRO A 18 9.61 6.84 0.87
C PRO A 18 9.77 5.42 0.31
N HIS A 19 10.94 5.12 -0.24
CA HIS A 19 11.24 3.79 -0.76
C HIS A 19 11.35 2.73 0.35
N ALA A 20 11.91 3.09 1.51
CA ALA A 20 11.92 2.18 2.66
C ALA A 20 10.50 1.85 3.13
N LEU A 21 9.57 2.81 3.05
CA LEU A 21 8.16 2.60 3.37
C LEU A 21 7.41 1.80 2.29
N GLU A 22 7.80 1.93 1.03
CA GLU A 22 7.32 1.07 -0.06
C GLU A 22 7.74 -0.39 0.18
N ILE A 23 9.00 -0.64 0.55
CA ILE A 23 9.49 -1.98 0.92
C ILE A 23 8.74 -2.53 2.13
N LEU A 24 8.47 -1.69 3.14
CA LEU A 24 7.65 -2.09 4.31
C LEU A 24 6.27 -2.56 3.87
N LEU A 25 5.60 -1.80 2.98
CA LEU A 25 4.28 -2.19 2.48
C LEU A 25 4.33 -3.49 1.68
N HIS A 26 5.36 -3.68 0.86
CA HIS A 26 5.59 -4.93 0.13
C HIS A 26 5.68 -6.13 1.06
N HIS A 27 6.61 -6.11 2.02
CA HIS A 27 6.81 -7.25 2.92
C HIS A 27 5.54 -7.59 3.72
N VAL A 28 4.82 -6.58 4.18
CA VAL A 28 3.58 -6.78 4.97
C VAL A 28 2.45 -7.31 4.08
N LEU A 29 2.41 -6.92 2.80
CA LEU A 29 1.47 -7.49 1.84
C LEU A 29 1.80 -8.95 1.53
N ASP A 30 3.08 -9.27 1.29
CA ASP A 30 3.54 -10.63 1.02
C ASP A 30 3.20 -11.56 2.20
N ASP A 31 3.50 -11.14 3.43
CA ASP A 31 3.14 -11.87 4.66
C ASP A 31 1.61 -12.07 4.79
N ALA A 32 0.80 -11.10 4.34
CA ALA A 32 -0.65 -11.19 4.39
C ALA A 32 -1.24 -12.15 3.34
N VAL A 33 -0.56 -12.33 2.19
CA VAL A 33 -0.99 -13.21 1.11
C VAL A 33 -0.54 -14.66 1.36
N ASP A 34 0.71 -14.86 1.79
CA ASP A 34 1.31 -16.18 2.03
C ASP A 34 1.06 -16.74 3.44
N GLY A 35 0.58 -15.89 4.35
CA GLY A 35 0.44 -16.17 5.77
C GLY A 35 -0.64 -17.15 6.27
N PRO A 36 -1.63 -17.68 5.52
CA PRO A 36 -2.68 -18.50 6.15
C PRO A 36 -2.24 -19.93 6.50
N SER A 37 -0.93 -20.25 6.54
CA SER A 37 -0.41 -21.59 6.83
C SER A 37 0.59 -21.70 7.98
N ARG A 38 0.86 -20.63 8.73
CA ARG A 38 1.67 -20.71 9.96
C ARG A 38 0.79 -20.78 11.21
N ASP A 39 0.39 -22.02 11.51
CA ASP A 39 -0.09 -22.50 12.82
C ASP A 39 -1.25 -21.72 13.46
N GLU A 40 -2.46 -22.16 13.15
CA GLU A 40 -3.69 -21.96 13.96
C GLU A 40 -3.54 -22.39 15.44
N SER A 41 -2.39 -22.93 15.84
CA SER A 41 -2.16 -23.52 17.16
C SER A 41 -1.30 -22.69 18.11
N GLN A 42 -0.69 -21.55 17.72
CA GLN A 42 0.19 -20.80 18.65
C GLN A 42 0.09 -19.27 18.74
N ASN A 43 -0.63 -18.53 17.89
CA ASN A 43 -0.69 -17.07 18.04
C ASN A 43 -2.10 -16.53 18.28
N GLN A 44 -2.33 -16.08 19.51
CA GLN A 44 -3.44 -15.24 19.96
C GLN A 44 -3.79 -14.17 18.92
N ALA A 45 -4.94 -14.27 18.24
CA ALA A 45 -5.72 -13.19 17.63
C ALA A 45 -4.93 -11.91 17.24
N GLN A 46 -3.82 -12.04 16.51
CA GLN A 46 -3.04 -10.88 16.10
C GLN A 46 -3.79 -10.26 14.92
N GLN A 47 -4.27 -9.04 15.11
CA GLN A 47 -4.94 -8.29 14.05
C GLN A 47 -4.02 -8.21 12.83
N PRO A 48 -4.58 -8.27 11.61
CA PRO A 48 -3.78 -8.16 10.39
C PRO A 48 -2.99 -6.84 10.41
N LEU A 49 -1.67 -6.92 10.21
CA LEU A 49 -0.78 -5.77 10.24
C LEU A 49 -0.98 -4.83 9.05
N LEU A 50 -1.43 -5.36 7.91
CA LEU A 50 -1.60 -4.61 6.66
C LEU A 50 -2.51 -3.36 6.81
N PRO A 51 -3.74 -3.44 7.37
CA PRO A 51 -4.54 -2.24 7.65
C PRO A 51 -3.84 -1.20 8.54
N SER A 52 -3.07 -1.66 9.53
CA SER A 52 -2.35 -0.79 10.45
C SER A 52 -1.19 -0.06 9.74
N VAL A 53 -0.49 -0.75 8.85
CA VAL A 53 0.59 -0.19 8.03
C VAL A 53 0.03 0.79 7.01
N ILE A 54 -1.05 0.47 6.30
CA ILE A 54 -1.72 1.40 5.39
C ILE A 54 -2.13 2.68 6.11
N SER A 55 -2.77 2.55 7.28
CA SER A 55 -3.17 3.71 8.10
C SER A 55 -1.96 4.53 8.55
N PHE A 56 -0.86 3.88 8.91
CA PHE A 56 0.38 4.55 9.28
C PHE A 56 1.02 5.29 8.10
N LEU A 57 1.06 4.70 6.90
CA LEU A 57 1.58 5.35 5.70
C LEU A 57 0.75 6.59 5.34
N GLN A 58 -0.58 6.46 5.34
CA GLN A 58 -1.48 7.58 5.07
C GLN A 58 -1.32 8.73 6.08
N ALA A 59 -1.03 8.41 7.35
CA ALA A 59 -0.84 9.42 8.39
C ALA A 59 0.56 10.06 8.41
N SER A 60 1.58 9.35 7.91
CA SER A 60 2.99 9.79 7.97
C SER A 60 3.49 10.50 6.72
N LEU A 61 2.79 10.36 5.60
CA LEU A 61 3.25 10.83 4.29
C LEU A 61 2.37 11.92 3.67
N PRO A 62 2.94 12.81 2.85
CA PRO A 62 2.18 13.61 1.90
C PRO A 62 1.32 12.72 0.99
N ALA A 63 0.13 13.20 0.61
CA ALA A 63 -0.84 12.42 -0.14
C ALA A 63 -0.33 11.93 -1.51
N ASP A 64 0.44 12.75 -2.22
CA ASP A 64 1.06 12.39 -3.50
C ASP A 64 2.09 11.27 -3.35
N VAL A 65 2.92 11.32 -2.30
CA VAL A 65 3.90 10.28 -1.98
C VAL A 65 3.23 8.98 -1.56
N TYR A 66 2.19 9.06 -0.73
CA TYR A 66 1.40 7.89 -0.33
C TYR A 66 0.78 7.18 -1.54
N LEU A 67 0.15 7.94 -2.43
CA LEU A 67 -0.45 7.40 -3.66
C LEU A 67 0.60 6.78 -4.58
N ASP A 68 1.80 7.37 -4.67
CA ASP A 68 2.91 6.82 -5.45
C ASP A 68 3.44 5.51 -4.86
N ILE A 69 3.58 5.40 -3.54
CA ILE A 69 3.98 4.16 -2.87
C ILE A 69 2.95 3.05 -3.11
N VAL A 70 1.66 3.34 -2.96
CA VAL A 70 0.60 2.35 -3.16
C VAL A 70 0.62 1.82 -4.60
N VAL A 71 0.67 2.70 -5.61
CA VAL A 71 0.68 2.26 -7.01
C VAL A 71 1.97 1.51 -7.39
N GLN A 72 3.11 1.88 -6.81
CA GLN A 72 4.36 1.14 -7.02
C GLN A 72 4.29 -0.24 -6.38
N CYS A 73 3.74 -0.34 -5.16
CA CYS A 73 3.51 -1.62 -4.50
C CYS A 73 2.60 -2.53 -5.33
N THR A 74 1.48 -2.00 -5.82
CA THR A 74 0.57 -2.73 -6.70
C THR A 74 1.29 -3.23 -7.96
N ARG A 75 1.94 -2.34 -8.72
CA ARG A 75 2.53 -2.69 -10.02
C ARG A 75 3.73 -3.65 -9.96
N LYS A 76 4.35 -3.80 -8.79
CA LYS A 76 5.45 -4.72 -8.55
C LYS A 76 4.99 -6.08 -7.98
N ASN A 77 3.70 -6.23 -7.72
CA ASN A 77 3.09 -7.45 -7.21
C ASN A 77 2.14 -8.08 -8.24
N GLU A 78 1.84 -9.35 -8.05
CA GLU A 78 0.88 -10.09 -8.86
C GLU A 78 -0.58 -9.77 -8.49
N ILE A 79 -1.50 -10.00 -9.44
CA ILE A 79 -2.89 -9.56 -9.30
C ILE A 79 -3.60 -10.19 -8.08
N ARG A 80 -3.20 -11.41 -7.70
CA ARG A 80 -3.69 -12.06 -6.47
C ARG A 80 -3.45 -11.19 -5.23
N SER A 81 -2.27 -10.58 -5.11
CA SER A 81 -1.91 -9.71 -4.00
C SER A 81 -2.67 -8.38 -4.03
N TRP A 82 -3.11 -7.94 -5.20
CA TRP A 82 -3.87 -6.68 -5.35
C TRP A 82 -5.21 -6.78 -4.61
N ARG A 83 -5.89 -7.93 -4.68
CA ARG A 83 -7.19 -8.13 -3.99
C ARG A 83 -7.05 -7.98 -2.48
N THR A 84 -5.99 -8.54 -1.89
CA THR A 84 -5.68 -8.39 -0.45
C THR A 84 -5.37 -6.94 -0.09
N LEU A 85 -4.60 -6.25 -0.94
CA LEU A 85 -4.24 -4.85 -0.72
C LEU A 85 -5.48 -3.93 -0.81
N PHE A 86 -6.28 -4.06 -1.87
CA PHE A 86 -7.46 -3.22 -2.11
C PHE A 86 -8.65 -3.54 -1.21
N ALA A 87 -8.64 -4.66 -0.47
CA ALA A 87 -9.59 -4.90 0.62
C ALA A 87 -9.45 -3.87 1.77
N HIS A 88 -8.34 -3.15 1.83
CA HIS A 88 -8.03 -2.16 2.87
C HIS A 88 -7.79 -0.75 2.32
N LEU A 89 -7.95 -0.55 1.02
CA LEU A 89 -7.79 0.74 0.36
C LEU A 89 -9.10 1.19 -0.29
N PRO A 90 -9.23 2.49 -0.61
CA PRO A 90 -10.23 2.93 -1.57
C PRO A 90 -10.09 2.19 -2.91
N PRO A 91 -11.17 2.10 -3.71
CA PRO A 91 -11.11 1.57 -5.06
C PRO A 91 -10.00 2.23 -5.89
N PRO A 92 -9.31 1.50 -6.79
CA PRO A 92 -8.24 2.05 -7.62
C PRO A 92 -8.67 3.31 -8.41
N LYS A 93 -9.96 3.39 -8.78
CA LYS A 93 -10.55 4.55 -9.46
C LYS A 93 -10.51 5.81 -8.60
N ASP A 94 -10.82 5.70 -7.32
CA ASP A 94 -10.81 6.85 -6.39
C ASP A 94 -9.38 7.34 -6.19
N LEU A 95 -8.42 6.42 -6.10
CA LEU A 95 -6.99 6.74 -5.99
C LEU A 95 -6.45 7.40 -7.27
N PHE A 96 -6.88 6.92 -8.45
CA PHE A 96 -6.61 7.57 -9.74
C PHE A 96 -7.13 9.01 -9.78
N GLU A 97 -8.38 9.24 -9.41
CA GLU A 97 -8.99 10.57 -9.38
C GLU A 97 -8.29 11.49 -8.37
N GLN A 98 -7.87 10.96 -7.22
CA GLN A 98 -7.09 11.70 -6.24
C GLN A 98 -5.72 12.11 -6.78
N ALA A 99 -5.02 11.20 -7.47
CA ALA A 99 -3.75 11.51 -8.13
C ALA A 99 -3.90 12.59 -9.21
N LEU A 100 -4.99 12.56 -9.98
CA LEU A 100 -5.32 13.62 -10.94
C LEU A 100 -5.57 14.98 -10.27
N LYS A 101 -6.35 15.01 -9.18
CA LYS A 101 -6.60 16.25 -8.41
C LYS A 101 -5.31 16.86 -7.88
N LEU A 102 -4.34 16.02 -7.50
CA LEU A 102 -3.01 16.43 -7.06
C LEU A 102 -2.04 16.75 -8.22
N ARG A 103 -2.49 16.63 -9.48
CA ARG A 103 -1.68 16.79 -10.70
C ARG A 103 -0.47 15.84 -10.78
N SER A 104 -0.49 14.71 -10.05
CA SER A 104 0.53 13.68 -10.16
C SER A 104 0.23 12.76 -11.35
N LEU A 105 0.51 13.24 -12.56
CA LEU A 105 0.17 12.52 -13.79
C LEU A 105 0.87 11.16 -13.91
N LYS A 106 2.10 11.03 -13.40
CA LYS A 106 2.84 9.76 -13.40
C LYS A 106 2.14 8.73 -12.51
N THR A 107 1.74 9.11 -11.30
CA THR A 107 1.03 8.24 -10.36
C THR A 107 -0.37 7.90 -10.91
N ALA A 108 -1.09 8.88 -11.47
CA ALA A 108 -2.39 8.65 -12.10
C ALA A 108 -2.30 7.67 -13.28
N ALA A 109 -1.29 7.81 -14.15
CA ALA A 109 -1.05 6.84 -15.23
C ALA A 109 -0.75 5.43 -14.68
N GLY A 110 -0.05 5.32 -13.56
CA GLY A 110 0.14 4.05 -12.87
C GLY A 110 -1.19 3.41 -12.44
N TYR A 111 -2.11 4.19 -11.87
CA TYR A 111 -3.43 3.68 -11.47
C TYR A 111 -4.32 3.33 -12.68
N LEU A 112 -4.18 4.01 -13.82
CA LEU A 112 -4.85 3.60 -15.05
C LEU A 112 -4.45 2.20 -15.50
N LEU A 113 -3.17 1.85 -15.38
CA LEU A 113 -2.70 0.49 -15.69
C LEU A 113 -3.29 -0.54 -14.72
N VAL A 114 -3.43 -0.18 -13.43
CA VAL A 114 -4.07 -1.05 -12.43
C VAL A 114 -5.55 -1.24 -12.75
N LEU A 115 -6.27 -0.18 -13.10
CA LEU A 115 -7.67 -0.24 -13.50
C LEU A 115 -7.87 -1.15 -14.70
N GLN A 116 -7.10 -0.93 -15.77
CA GLN A 116 -7.16 -1.75 -16.97
C GLN A 116 -6.89 -3.23 -16.67
N ALA A 117 -5.87 -3.53 -15.88
CA ALA A 117 -5.53 -4.91 -15.54
C ALA A 117 -6.58 -5.60 -14.66
N LEU A 118 -7.35 -4.86 -13.86
CA LEU A 118 -8.47 -5.41 -13.09
C LEU A 118 -9.71 -5.62 -13.96
N ASP A 119 -10.01 -4.68 -14.88
CA ASP A 119 -11.09 -4.83 -15.85
C ASP A 119 -10.85 -6.05 -16.75
N ASP A 120 -9.61 -6.26 -17.24
CA ASP A 120 -9.21 -7.40 -18.07
C ASP A 120 -9.34 -8.76 -17.35
N GLU A 121 -9.39 -8.82 -16.01
CA GLU A 121 -9.63 -10.07 -15.25
C GLU A 121 -11.12 -10.42 -15.11
N GLU A 122 -12.02 -9.45 -15.30
CA GLU A 122 -13.46 -9.65 -15.13
C GLU A 122 -14.16 -10.20 -16.39
N ASP A 123 -13.49 -10.10 -17.55
CA ASP A 123 -13.92 -10.60 -18.87
C ASP A 123 -13.45 -12.04 -19.17
#